data_AF-A0A3M8D4T1-F1
#
_entry.id   AF-A0A3M8D4T1-F1
#
_cell.length_a   1.000
_cell.length_b   1.000
_cell.length_c   1.000
_cell.angle_alpha   90.00
_cell.angle_beta   90.00
_cell.angle_gamma   90.00
#
_symmetry.space_group_name_H-M   'P 1'
#
loop_
_entity.id
_entity.type
_entity.pdbx_description
1 polymer ?
#
loop_
_entity_poly.entity_id
_entity_poly.type
_entity_poly.pdbx_seq_one_letter_code
_entity_poly.pdbx_strand_id
1 'polypeptide(L)'
;MNALSQFDVLFLAHLVGDYLLQTEWMAKYKAEQWRPLLAHCFVYTLAVSVAAYLFLPTGLSWWAIGFVFLTHVILDRRGIVRFWYERVMGVTDERSKWLMIMVDQTFHLIILAVAVSL
;
A
#
# COMPACT_ATOMS: atom_id res chain seq x y z
N MET A 1 -4.00 25.22 12.58
CA MET A 1 -4.58 24.39 11.50
C MET A 1 -3.47 23.47 11.02
N ASN A 2 -3.67 22.15 11.07
CA ASN A 2 -2.73 21.24 10.38
C ASN A 2 -2.93 21.46 8.88
N ALA A 3 -1.84 21.76 8.16
CA ALA A 3 -1.89 22.00 6.72
C ALA A 3 -2.25 20.75 5.90
N LEU A 4 -2.15 19.57 6.51
CA LEU A 4 -2.39 18.26 5.91
C LEU A 4 -3.59 17.58 6.56
N SER A 5 -4.45 16.96 5.75
CA SER A 5 -5.51 16.06 6.21
C SER A 5 -4.94 14.72 6.69
N GLN A 6 -5.77 13.91 7.36
CA GLN A 6 -5.38 12.54 7.74
C GLN A 6 -4.97 11.72 6.52
N PHE A 7 -5.74 11.81 5.43
CA PHE A 7 -5.42 11.10 4.19
C PHE A 7 -4.09 11.56 3.59
N ASP A 8 -3.79 12.86 3.58
CA ASP A 8 -2.54 13.38 3.01
C ASP A 8 -1.30 12.81 3.72
N VAL A 9 -1.36 12.73 5.06
CA VAL A 9 -0.29 12.13 5.87
C VAL A 9 -0.10 10.66 5.53
N LEU A 10 -1.20 9.89 5.47
CA LEU A 10 -1.12 8.45 5.16
C LEU A 10 -0.69 8.21 3.71
N PHE A 11 -1.12 9.05 2.76
CA PHE A 11 -0.71 9.00 1.37
C PHE A 11 0.81 9.16 1.24
N LEU A 12 1.40 10.17 1.89
CA LEU A 12 2.85 10.35 1.89
C LEU A 12 3.56 9.17 2.58
N ALA A 13 3.03 8.69 3.70
CA ALA A 13 3.58 7.53 4.40
C ALA A 13 3.55 6.25 3.54
N HIS A 14 2.49 6.07 2.74
CA HIS A 14 2.39 4.98 1.77
C HIS A 14 3.49 5.07 0.72
N LEU A 15 3.71 6.25 0.11
CA LEU A 15 4.79 6.42 -0.85
C LEU A 15 6.17 6.15 -0.24
N VAL A 16 6.40 6.57 1.00
CA VAL A 16 7.62 6.26 1.74
C VAL A 16 7.77 4.75 1.95
N GLY A 17 6.71 4.07 2.40
CA GLY A 17 6.71 2.63 2.64
C GLY A 17 6.95 1.79 1.39
N ASP A 18 6.25 2.10 0.29
CA ASP A 18 6.26 1.32 -0.95
C ASP A 18 7.43 1.63 -1.88
N TYR A 19 7.98 2.84 -1.84
CA TYR A 19 9.06 3.23 -2.75
C TYR A 19 10.39 3.47 -2.05
N LEU A 20 10.42 4.22 -0.95
CA LEU A 20 11.69 4.60 -0.32
C LEU A 20 12.23 3.51 0.61
N LEU A 21 11.36 2.82 1.34
CA LEU A 21 11.73 1.79 2.31
C LEU A 21 11.65 0.37 1.74
N GLN A 22 10.96 0.17 0.63
CA GLN A 22 10.91 -1.12 -0.05
C GLN A 22 12.25 -1.42 -0.73
N THR A 23 12.88 -2.52 -0.32
CA THR A 23 14.12 -2.99 -0.94
C THR A 23 13.86 -3.75 -2.24
N GLU A 24 14.88 -3.90 -3.08
CA GLU A 24 14.79 -4.71 -4.31
C GLU A 24 14.35 -6.16 -4.02
N TRP A 25 14.87 -6.76 -2.94
CA TRP A 25 14.49 -8.11 -2.52
C TRP A 25 12.98 -8.22 -2.22
N MET A 26 12.41 -7.22 -1.53
CA MET A 26 10.98 -7.15 -1.28
C MET A 26 10.21 -7.04 -2.60
N ALA A 27 10.55 -6.04 -3.42
CA ALA A 27 9.84 -5.72 -4.66
C ALA A 27 9.83 -6.90 -5.66
N LYS A 28 10.95 -7.61 -5.77
CA LYS A 28 11.12 -8.72 -6.71
C LYS A 28 10.35 -9.98 -6.32
N TYR A 29 10.29 -10.28 -5.02
CA TYR A 29 9.83 -11.60 -4.56
C TYR A 29 8.52 -11.57 -3.78
N LYS A 30 7.97 -10.41 -3.37
CA LYS A 30 6.74 -10.32 -2.54
C LYS A 30 5.50 -10.98 -3.17
N ALA A 31 5.39 -10.94 -4.49
CA ALA A 31 4.27 -11.56 -5.19
C ALA A 31 4.27 -13.10 -5.06
N GLU A 32 5.44 -13.71 -4.92
CA GLU A 32 5.61 -15.17 -5.02
C GLU A 32 5.94 -15.79 -3.64
N GLN A 33 6.73 -15.11 -2.82
CA GLN A 33 7.29 -15.65 -1.57
C GLN A 33 6.77 -14.93 -0.32
N TRP A 34 6.45 -15.70 0.73
CA TRP A 34 5.90 -15.17 1.98
C TRP A 34 6.88 -14.31 2.79
N ARG A 35 8.16 -14.67 2.84
CA ARG A 35 9.17 -13.93 3.61
C ARG A 35 9.34 -12.47 3.14
N PRO A 36 9.62 -12.19 1.84
CA PRO A 36 9.72 -10.82 1.34
C PRO A 36 8.39 -10.06 1.43
N LEU A 37 7.26 -10.74 1.24
CA LEU A 37 5.94 -10.14 1.41
C LEU A 37 5.72 -9.66 2.83
N LEU A 38 5.84 -10.53 3.83
CA LEU A 38 5.58 -10.18 5.22
C LEU A 38 6.58 -9.14 5.73
N ALA A 39 7.85 -9.22 5.32
CA ALA A 39 8.85 -8.20 5.65
C ALA A 39 8.45 -6.84 5.09
N HIS A 40 8.00 -6.78 3.83
CA HIS A 40 7.53 -5.55 3.22
C HIS A 40 6.26 -5.01 3.88
N CYS A 41 5.22 -5.83 4.04
CA CYS A 41 3.96 -5.43 4.69
C CYS A 41 4.21 -4.92 6.11
N PHE A 42 5.15 -5.52 6.84
CA PHE A 42 5.54 -5.07 8.17
C PHE A 42 6.23 -3.69 8.12
N VAL A 43 7.24 -3.51 7.27
CA VAL A 43 7.94 -2.22 7.10
C VAL A 43 6.97 -1.12 6.65
N TYR A 44 6.11 -1.43 5.69
CA TYR A 44 5.08 -0.53 5.19
C TYR A 44 4.11 -0.12 6.30
N THR A 45 3.52 -1.10 7.00
CA THR A 45 2.53 -0.82 8.06
C THR A 45 3.17 -0.05 9.20
N LEU A 46 4.44 -0.34 9.53
CA LEU A 46 5.20 0.42 10.51
C LEU A 46 5.38 1.88 10.07
N ALA A 47 5.74 2.14 8.81
CA ALA A 47 5.89 3.49 8.27
C ALA A 47 4.57 4.28 8.36
N VAL A 48 3.46 3.67 7.94
CA VAL A 48 2.11 4.26 8.03
C VAL A 48 1.71 4.52 9.49
N SER A 49 1.95 3.56 10.38
CA SER A 49 1.58 3.67 11.80
C SER A 49 2.40 4.72 12.54
N VAL A 50 3.71 4.80 12.25
CA VAL A 50 4.59 5.83 12.83
C VAL A 50 4.22 7.21 12.32
N ALA A 51 3.97 7.37 11.02
CA ALA A 51 3.50 8.65 10.47
C ALA A 51 2.16 9.06 11.09
N ALA A 52 1.21 8.13 11.22
CA ALA A 52 -0.05 8.37 11.88
C ALA A 52 0.15 8.83 13.33
N TYR A 53 0.99 8.14 14.10
CA TYR A 53 1.28 8.48 15.49
C TYR A 53 1.93 9.87 15.65
N LEU A 54 2.85 10.24 14.76
CA LEU A 54 3.59 11.49 14.85
C LEU A 54 2.79 12.71 14.38
N PHE A 55 1.95 12.55 13.35
CA PHE A 55 1.34 13.68 12.65
C PHE A 55 -0.18 13.77 12.80
N LEU A 56 -0.86 12.72 13.29
CA LEU A 56 -2.31 12.73 13.51
C LEU A 56 -2.61 12.82 15.02
N PRO A 57 -3.53 13.71 15.46
CA PRO A 57 -3.81 13.92 16.89
C PRO A 57 -4.18 12.66 17.68
N THR A 58 -4.84 11.70 17.03
CA THR A 58 -5.33 10.46 17.64
C THR A 58 -4.60 9.21 17.12
N GLY A 59 -3.68 9.36 16.18
CA GLY A 59 -3.13 8.24 15.41
C GLY A 59 -4.20 7.47 14.61
N LEU A 60 -3.85 6.25 14.20
CA LEU A 60 -4.77 5.27 13.62
C LEU A 60 -5.26 4.29 14.68
N SER A 61 -6.51 3.84 14.56
CA SER A 61 -7.06 2.78 15.42
C SER A 61 -6.34 1.45 15.17
N TRP A 62 -6.32 0.56 16.16
CA TRP A 62 -5.75 -0.80 15.99
C TRP A 62 -6.48 -1.59 14.90
N TRP A 63 -7.77 -1.34 14.71
CA TRP A 63 -8.57 -1.93 13.63
C TRP A 63 -8.13 -1.40 12.26
N ALA A 64 -7.89 -0.10 12.12
CA ALA A 64 -7.37 0.49 10.90
C ALA A 64 -5.96 -0.04 10.55
N ILE A 65 -5.07 -0.16 11.53
CA ILE A 65 -3.72 -0.72 11.33
C ILE A 65 -3.81 -2.18 10.86
N GLY A 66 -4.63 -3.00 11.52
CA GLY A 66 -4.85 -4.39 11.13
C GLY A 66 -5.45 -4.51 9.73
N PHE A 67 -6.42 -3.65 9.39
CA PHE A 67 -7.03 -3.59 8.08
C PHE A 67 -6.01 -3.24 6.99
N VAL A 68 -5.19 -2.20 7.20
CA VAL A 68 -4.11 -1.82 6.28
C VAL A 68 -3.12 -2.97 6.08
N PHE A 69 -2.63 -3.59 7.15
CA PHE A 69 -1.68 -4.71 7.03
C PHE A 69 -2.26 -5.89 6.23
N LEU A 70 -3.48 -6.33 6.56
CA LEU A 70 -4.09 -7.51 5.92
C LEU A 70 -4.38 -7.26 4.44
N THR A 71 -4.91 -6.09 4.11
CA THR A 71 -5.20 -5.71 2.73
C THR A 71 -3.91 -5.54 1.92
N HIS A 72 -2.83 -4.99 2.49
CA HIS A 72 -1.51 -4.90 1.85
C HIS A 72 -0.98 -6.29 1.50
N VAL A 73 -1.06 -7.25 2.44
CA VAL A 73 -0.67 -8.66 2.19
C VAL A 73 -1.45 -9.26 1.01
N ILE A 74 -2.76 -8.97 0.90
CA ILE A 74 -3.61 -9.50 -0.16
C ILE A 74 -3.28 -8.86 -1.52
N LEU A 75 -3.17 -7.53 -1.56
CA LEU A 75 -2.92 -6.77 -2.78
C LEU A 75 -1.55 -7.09 -3.37
N ASP A 76 -0.52 -7.20 -2.53
CA ASP A 76 0.85 -7.43 -2.98
C ASP A 76 1.14 -8.83 -3.52
N ARG A 77 0.22 -9.79 -3.34
CA ARG A 77 0.23 -11.06 -4.10
C ARG A 77 -0.13 -10.85 -5.58
N ARG A 78 -0.53 -9.64 -5.96
CA ARG A 78 -0.86 -9.17 -7.32
C ARG A 78 -2.01 -9.89 -8.00
N GLY A 79 -2.71 -10.82 -7.35
CA GLY A 79 -3.84 -11.53 -7.97
C GLY A 79 -4.96 -10.58 -8.41
N ILE A 80 -5.41 -9.72 -7.48
CA ILE A 80 -6.47 -8.72 -7.75
C ILE A 80 -5.99 -7.69 -8.77
N VAL A 81 -4.78 -7.15 -8.58
CA VAL A 81 -4.19 -6.14 -9.46
C VAL A 81 -4.03 -6.68 -10.88
N ARG A 82 -3.48 -7.88 -11.04
CA ARG A 82 -3.29 -8.55 -12.34
C ARG A 82 -4.62 -8.84 -13.01
N PHE A 83 -5.61 -9.32 -12.26
CA PHE A 83 -6.97 -9.50 -12.79
C PHE A 83 -7.53 -8.17 -13.32
N TRP A 84 -7.42 -7.09 -12.55
CA TRP A 84 -7.93 -5.78 -12.97
C TRP A 84 -7.19 -5.25 -14.21
N TYR A 85 -5.85 -5.31 -14.19
CA TYR A 85 -4.98 -4.87 -15.27
C TYR A 85 -5.25 -5.64 -16.58
N GLU A 86 -5.34 -6.97 -16.53
CA GLU A 86 -5.53 -7.80 -17.73
C GLU A 86 -6.99 -7.88 -18.18
N ARG A 87 -7.95 -7.98 -17.25
CA ARG A 87 -9.35 -8.31 -17.56
C ARG A 87 -10.28 -7.11 -17.56
N VAL A 88 -10.08 -6.15 -16.66
CA VAL A 88 -10.94 -4.96 -16.58
C VAL A 88 -10.42 -3.87 -17.50
N MET A 89 -9.12 -3.61 -17.47
CA MET A 89 -8.48 -2.60 -18.33
C MET A 89 -8.09 -3.14 -19.71
N GLY A 90 -8.05 -4.46 -19.89
CA GLY A 90 -7.74 -5.08 -21.19
C GLY A 90 -6.32 -4.79 -21.68
N VAL A 91 -5.34 -4.61 -20.78
CA VAL A 91 -3.98 -4.25 -21.18
C VAL A 91 -3.26 -5.46 -21.78
N THR A 92 -2.82 -5.32 -23.03
CA THR A 92 -2.12 -6.38 -23.78
C THR A 92 -0.69 -6.03 -24.18
N ASP A 93 -0.26 -4.76 -24.05
CA ASP A 93 1.09 -4.31 -24.42
C ASP A 93 2.04 -4.35 -23.22
N GLU A 94 3.14 -5.06 -23.35
CA GLU A 94 4.21 -5.17 -22.35
C GLU A 94 4.85 -3.82 -22.00
N ARG A 95 4.81 -2.83 -22.90
CA ARG A 95 5.27 -1.45 -22.63
C ARG A 95 4.41 -0.73 -21.59
N SER A 96 3.22 -1.26 -21.31
CA SER A 96 2.25 -0.69 -20.36
C SER A 96 2.41 -1.22 -18.93
N LYS A 97 3.50 -1.91 -18.59
CA LYS A 97 3.76 -2.42 -17.23
C LYS A 97 3.68 -1.36 -16.13
N TRP A 98 3.96 -0.10 -16.46
CA TRP A 98 3.81 1.02 -15.52
C TRP A 98 2.35 1.20 -15.06
N LEU A 99 1.36 0.88 -15.90
CA LEU A 99 -0.05 0.92 -15.52
C LEU A 99 -0.36 -0.12 -14.43
N MET A 100 0.31 -1.28 -14.45
CA MET A 100 0.13 -2.28 -13.38
C MET A 100 0.56 -1.72 -12.02
N ILE A 101 1.64 -0.93 -12.00
CA ILE A 101 2.08 -0.20 -10.79
C ILE A 101 1.01 0.83 -10.40
N MET A 102 0.49 1.61 -11.34
CA MET A 102 -0.54 2.61 -11.02
C MET A 102 -1.83 1.99 -10.48
N VAL A 103 -2.27 0.85 -11.03
CA VAL A 103 -3.43 0.10 -10.53
C VAL A 103 -3.18 -0.40 -9.11
N ASP A 104 -2.03 -1.03 -8.89
CA ASP A 104 -1.62 -1.52 -7.57
C ASP A 104 -1.67 -0.41 -6.52
N GLN A 105 -1.05 0.72 -6.80
CA GLN A 105 -0.94 1.84 -5.87
C GLN A 105 -2.30 2.50 -5.64
N THR A 106 -3.13 2.62 -6.69
CA THR A 106 -4.50 3.15 -6.56
C THR A 106 -5.33 2.30 -5.60
N PHE A 107 -5.24 0.97 -5.66
CA PHE A 107 -5.93 0.11 -4.69
C PHE A 107 -5.44 0.34 -3.27
N HIS A 108 -4.13 0.47 -3.04
CA HIS A 108 -3.59 0.79 -1.72
C HIS A 108 -4.07 2.16 -1.20
N LEU A 109 -4.19 3.16 -2.06
CA LEU A 109 -4.74 4.47 -1.67
C LEU A 109 -6.23 4.40 -1.31
N ILE A 110 -7.02 3.58 -2.02
CA ILE A 110 -8.42 3.32 -1.66
C ILE A 110 -8.49 2.68 -0.27
N ILE A 111 -7.63 1.70 0.02
CA ILE A 111 -7.53 1.10 1.35
C ILE A 111 -7.23 2.15 2.42
N LEU A 112 -6.27 3.06 2.18
CA LEU A 112 -5.98 4.13 3.12
C LEU A 112 -7.17 5.07 3.34
N ALA A 113 -7.89 5.43 2.28
CA ALA A 113 -9.09 6.26 2.40
C ALA A 113 -10.17 5.58 3.28
N VAL A 114 -10.34 4.26 3.14
CA VAL A 114 -11.23 3.49 4.03
C VAL A 114 -10.69 3.44 5.45
N ALA A 115 -9.38 3.22 5.63
CA ALA A 115 -8.73 3.11 6.93
C ALA A 115 -8.85 4.39 7.77
N VAL A 116 -8.89 5.56 7.15
CA VAL A 116 -9.17 6.85 7.83
C VAL A 116 -10.53 6.87 8.52
N SER A 117 -11.47 6.03 8.07
CA SER A 117 -12.84 5.95 8.60
C SER A 117 -13.07 4.83 9.62
N LEU A 118 -12.02 4.07 10.00
CA LEU A 118 -12.08 2.92 10.92
C LEU A 118 -11.56 3.25 12.32
#